data_AF-A0A8X6SAS9-F1
#
_entry.id   AF-A0A8X6SAS9-F1
#
_cell.length_a   1.000
_cell.length_b   1.000
_cell.length_c   1.000
_cell.angle_alpha   90.00
_cell.angle_beta   90.00
_cell.angle_gamma   90.00
#
_symmetry.space_group_name_H-M   'P 1'
#
loop_
_entity.id
_entity.type
_entity.pdbx_description
1 polymer ?
#
loop_
_entity_poly.entity_id
_entity_poly.type
_entity_poly.pdbx_seq_one_letter_code
_entity_poly.pdbx_strand_id
1 'polypeptide(L)'
;MQAFRDEDGLLSIRTKLADSSEKEDFTFPSILPANDAVVKLIREEHVKAMHAGYSILRASLREKFWIVRAKRFVKQVLSECVNVIKLSMLKCPLLRCLEIVTQTKVFEVTGLDYAGPLNLKSKAKAWIVLFTCAV
;
A
#
# COMPACT_ATOMS: atom_id res chain seq x y z
N MET A 1 -16.73 -25.86 6.92
CA MET A 1 -15.93 -25.86 5.68
C MET A 1 -15.65 -27.31 5.37
N GLN A 2 -16.26 -27.85 4.33
CA GLN A 2 -16.08 -29.23 3.92
C GLN A 2 -15.16 -29.23 2.70
N ALA A 3 -14.06 -29.98 2.79
CA ALA A 3 -13.18 -30.19 1.65
C ALA A 3 -13.73 -31.36 0.84
N PHE A 4 -13.76 -31.21 -0.47
CA PHE A 4 -14.12 -32.26 -1.40
C PHE A 4 -13.15 -32.23 -2.58
N ARG A 5 -13.17 -33.28 -3.39
CA ARG A 5 -12.35 -33.36 -4.59
C ARG A 5 -13.23 -33.03 -5.79
N ASP A 6 -12.76 -32.12 -6.62
CA ASP A 6 -13.43 -31.68 -7.84
C ASP A 6 -13.24 -32.67 -8.99
N GLU A 7 -13.92 -32.46 -10.12
CA GLU A 7 -13.85 -33.30 -11.32
C GLU A 7 -12.42 -33.42 -11.86
N ASP A 8 -11.63 -32.35 -11.75
CA ASP A 8 -10.21 -32.31 -12.13
C ASP A 8 -9.27 -33.00 -11.13
N GLY A 9 -9.81 -33.59 -10.05
CA GLY A 9 -9.03 -34.25 -9.00
C GLY A 9 -8.36 -33.29 -8.00
N LEU A 10 -8.63 -31.98 -8.13
CA LEU A 10 -8.17 -30.93 -7.21
C LEU A 10 -9.01 -30.90 -5.93
N LEU A 11 -8.40 -30.51 -4.81
CA LEU A 11 -9.12 -30.31 -3.55
C LEU A 11 -9.76 -28.91 -3.56
N SER A 12 -11.05 -28.83 -3.28
CA SER A 12 -11.81 -27.57 -3.19
C SER A 12 -12.55 -27.47 -1.85
N ILE A 13 -12.82 -26.25 -1.40
CA ILE A 13 -13.55 -26.00 -0.14
C ILE A 13 -14.92 -25.44 -0.44
N ARG A 14 -15.96 -26.07 0.09
CA ARG A 14 -17.29 -25.46 0.13
C ARG A 14 -17.29 -24.30 1.13
N THR A 15 -17.46 -23.08 0.64
CA THR A 15 -17.59 -21.86 1.46
C THR A 15 -19.00 -21.73 2.03
N LYS A 16 -19.21 -20.71 2.87
CA LYS A 16 -20.56 -20.37 3.39
C LYS A 16 -21.47 -19.76 2.32
N LEU A 17 -20.91 -19.35 1.18
CA LEU A 17 -21.62 -18.72 0.07
C LEU A 17 -21.98 -19.75 -1.01
N ALA A 18 -21.89 -21.04 -0.70
CA ALA A 18 -22.19 -22.13 -1.63
C ALA A 18 -23.56 -22.03 -2.31
N ASP A 19 -24.56 -21.48 -1.61
CA ASP A 19 -25.94 -21.36 -2.11
C ASP A 19 -26.24 -19.99 -2.74
N SER A 20 -25.22 -19.15 -2.94
CA SER A 20 -25.36 -17.83 -3.58
C SER A 20 -25.20 -17.93 -5.10
N SER A 21 -25.71 -16.95 -5.84
CA SER A 21 -25.54 -16.82 -7.30
C SER A 21 -24.16 -16.30 -7.71
N GLU A 22 -23.15 -16.49 -6.87
CA GLU A 22 -21.77 -16.09 -7.11
C GLU A 22 -21.06 -17.12 -8.01
N LYS A 23 -19.88 -16.76 -8.51
CA LYS A 23 -19.06 -17.66 -9.35
C LYS A 23 -18.69 -18.93 -8.59
N GLU A 24 -18.62 -20.06 -9.30
CA GLU A 24 -18.24 -21.36 -8.71
C GLU A 24 -16.86 -21.31 -8.05
N ASP A 25 -15.87 -20.66 -8.66
CA ASP A 25 -14.53 -20.46 -8.07
C ASP A 25 -14.58 -19.75 -6.70
N PHE A 26 -15.54 -18.86 -6.51
CA PHE A 26 -15.71 -18.08 -5.29
C PHE A 26 -16.43 -18.87 -4.20
N THR A 27 -17.40 -19.69 -4.60
CA THR A 27 -18.17 -20.54 -3.70
C THR A 27 -17.43 -21.83 -3.34
N PHE A 28 -16.57 -22.31 -4.24
CA PHE A 28 -15.79 -23.55 -4.18
C PHE A 28 -14.30 -23.35 -4.56
N PRO A 29 -13.56 -22.46 -3.89
CA PRO A 29 -12.16 -22.20 -4.23
C PRO A 29 -11.26 -23.42 -4.07
N SER A 30 -10.34 -23.58 -5.01
CA SER A 30 -9.37 -24.68 -5.01
C SER A 30 -8.28 -24.47 -3.96
N ILE A 31 -7.96 -25.51 -3.20
CA ILE A 31 -6.90 -25.52 -2.20
C ILE A 31 -5.56 -25.67 -2.91
N LEU A 32 -4.69 -24.68 -2.70
CA LEU A 32 -3.33 -24.72 -3.24
C LEU A 32 -2.31 -24.96 -2.12
N PRO A 33 -1.38 -25.93 -2.31
CA PRO A 33 -0.31 -26.18 -1.35
C PRO A 33 0.73 -25.05 -1.39
N ALA A 34 1.48 -24.94 -0.30
CA ALA A 34 2.56 -23.99 -0.16
C ALA A 34 3.79 -24.41 -0.99
N ASN A 35 3.89 -23.96 -2.25
CA ASN A 35 5.00 -24.28 -3.16
C ASN A 35 5.42 -23.08 -4.04
N ASP A 36 6.51 -23.25 -4.81
CA ASP A 36 7.05 -22.19 -5.68
C ASP A 36 6.11 -21.82 -6.83
N ALA A 37 5.27 -22.76 -7.30
CA ALA A 37 4.27 -22.48 -8.32
C ALA A 37 3.23 -21.46 -7.83
N VAL A 38 2.80 -21.57 -6.57
CA VAL A 38 1.90 -20.59 -5.94
C VAL A 38 2.56 -19.23 -5.79
N VAL A 39 3.88 -19.16 -5.55
CA VAL A 39 4.59 -17.87 -5.51
C VAL A 39 4.53 -17.17 -6.87
N LYS A 40 4.70 -17.93 -7.97
CA LYS A 40 4.54 -17.39 -9.34
C LYS A 40 3.12 -16.91 -9.60
N LEU A 41 2.12 -17.71 -9.23
CA LEU A 41 0.70 -17.33 -9.32
C LEU A 41 0.41 -16.02 -8.56
N ILE A 42 0.90 -15.89 -7.33
CA ILE A 42 0.72 -14.68 -6.52
C ILE A 42 1.41 -13.48 -7.19
N ARG A 43 2.59 -13.66 -7.81
CA ARG A 43 3.27 -12.60 -8.55
C ARG A 43 2.48 -12.16 -9.78
N GLU A 44 1.92 -13.09 -10.55
CA GLU A 44 1.08 -12.76 -11.70
C GLU A 44 -0.16 -11.98 -11.28
N GLU A 45 -0.84 -12.43 -10.23
CA GLU A 45 -2.02 -11.74 -9.69
C GLU A 45 -1.65 -10.37 -9.11
N HIS A 46 -0.48 -10.24 -8.49
CA HIS A 46 0.05 -8.96 -8.01
C HIS A 46 0.28 -7.95 -9.14
N VAL A 47 0.80 -8.40 -10.29
CA VAL A 47 0.97 -7.56 -11.48
C VAL A 47 -0.38 -7.21 -12.10
N LYS A 48 -1.31 -8.17 -12.21
CA LYS A 48 -2.69 -7.93 -12.69
C LYS A 48 -3.44 -6.93 -11.82
N ALA A 49 -3.22 -6.99 -10.49
CA ALA A 49 -3.78 -6.06 -9.53
C ALA A 49 -3.00 -4.73 -9.46
N MET A 50 -2.20 -4.37 -10.47
CA MET A 50 -1.50 -3.08 -10.58
C MET A 50 -0.61 -2.78 -9.36
N HIS A 51 0.12 -3.79 -8.87
CA HIS A 51 0.96 -3.71 -7.69
C HIS A 51 0.21 -3.33 -6.39
N ALA A 52 -1.07 -3.69 -6.31
CA ALA A 52 -1.87 -3.41 -5.12
C ALA A 52 -1.29 -4.03 -3.85
N GLY A 53 -1.58 -3.37 -2.72
CA GLY A 53 -1.15 -3.81 -1.40
C GLY A 53 -1.80 -5.12 -0.94
N TYR A 54 -1.36 -5.58 0.23
CA TYR A 54 -1.75 -6.87 0.82
C TYR A 54 -3.26 -7.15 0.83
N SER A 55 -4.09 -6.19 1.24
CA SER A 55 -5.52 -6.42 1.41
C SER A 55 -6.23 -6.74 0.10
N ILE A 56 -5.90 -6.01 -0.97
CA ILE A 56 -6.51 -6.15 -2.29
C ILE A 56 -6.04 -7.46 -2.93
N LEU A 57 -4.73 -7.69 -2.96
CA LEU A 57 -4.16 -8.94 -3.52
C LEU A 57 -4.70 -10.18 -2.78
N ARG A 58 -4.81 -10.10 -1.45
CA ARG A 58 -5.38 -11.18 -0.64
C ARG A 58 -6.88 -11.37 -0.89
N ALA A 59 -7.62 -10.32 -1.25
CA ALA A 59 -9.03 -10.42 -1.61
C ALA A 59 -9.18 -11.11 -2.97
N SER A 60 -8.48 -10.64 -4.01
CA SER A 60 -8.62 -11.22 -5.36
C SER A 60 -8.16 -12.69 -5.41
N LEU A 61 -7.08 -13.04 -4.69
CA LEU A 61 -6.66 -14.45 -4.58
C LEU A 61 -7.72 -15.33 -3.90
N ARG A 62 -8.44 -14.79 -2.91
CA ARG A 62 -9.49 -15.54 -2.20
C ARG A 62 -10.71 -15.81 -3.05
N GLU A 63 -10.88 -15.08 -4.15
CA GLU A 63 -12.01 -15.30 -5.05
C GLU A 63 -11.91 -16.59 -5.84
N LYS A 64 -10.72 -17.20 -5.90
CA LYS A 64 -10.45 -18.40 -6.70
C LYS A 64 -9.71 -19.48 -5.92
N PHE A 65 -8.88 -19.10 -4.95
CA PHE A 65 -7.95 -20.01 -4.31
C PHE A 65 -7.97 -19.94 -2.79
N TRP A 66 -7.92 -21.12 -2.18
CA TRP A 66 -7.63 -21.30 -0.78
C TRP A 66 -6.15 -21.70 -0.59
N ILE A 67 -5.25 -20.71 -0.59
CA ILE A 67 -3.81 -20.96 -0.49
C ILE A 67 -3.42 -21.27 0.96
N VAL A 68 -2.81 -22.43 1.19
CA VAL A 68 -2.27 -22.80 2.52
C VAL A 68 -1.13 -21.85 2.88
N ARG A 69 -1.20 -21.23 4.06
CA ARG A 69 -0.24 -20.21 4.53
C ARG A 69 -0.14 -18.98 3.60
N ALA A 70 -1.23 -18.63 2.88
CA ALA A 70 -1.30 -17.48 1.96
C ALA A 70 -0.62 -16.21 2.48
N LYS A 71 -0.84 -15.86 3.76
CA LYS A 71 -0.27 -14.66 4.39
C LYS A 71 1.24 -14.59 4.27
N ARG A 72 1.96 -15.70 4.39
CA ARG A 72 3.43 -15.75 4.30
C ARG A 72 3.88 -15.41 2.87
N PHE A 73 3.32 -16.11 1.89
CA PHE A 73 3.73 -15.95 0.48
C PHE A 73 3.32 -14.61 -0.11
N VAL A 74 2.11 -14.12 0.20
CA VAL A 74 1.68 -12.79 -0.23
C VAL A 74 2.62 -11.71 0.35
N LYS A 75 3.01 -11.82 1.62
CA LYS A 75 3.98 -10.89 2.21
C LYS A 75 5.35 -10.97 1.55
N GLN A 76 5.83 -12.19 1.25
CA GLN A 76 7.09 -12.41 0.55
C GLN A 76 7.10 -11.70 -0.82
N VAL A 77 6.07 -11.93 -1.64
CA VAL A 77 5.95 -11.29 -2.96
C VAL A 77 5.92 -9.76 -2.84
N LEU A 78 5.17 -9.22 -1.88
CA LEU A 78 5.09 -7.77 -1.68
C LEU A 78 6.42 -7.17 -1.20
N SER A 79 7.16 -7.87 -0.33
CA SER A 79 8.47 -7.39 0.14
C SER A 79 9.56 -7.42 -0.93
N GLU A 80 9.39 -8.21 -1.98
CA GLU A 80 10.30 -8.28 -3.12
C GLU A 80 9.91 -7.28 -4.24
N CYS A 81 8.70 -6.70 -4.17
CA CYS A 81 8.21 -5.80 -5.21
C CYS A 81 8.72 -4.35 -5.03
N VAL A 82 9.55 -3.89 -5.97
CA VAL A 82 10.10 -2.53 -5.99
C VAL A 82 9.01 -1.44 -5.99
N ASN A 83 7.91 -1.63 -6.70
CA ASN A 83 6.82 -0.63 -6.77
C ASN A 83 6.14 -0.46 -5.42
N VAL A 84 5.87 -1.57 -4.71
CA VAL A 84 5.28 -1.55 -3.37
C VAL A 84 6.25 -0.92 -2.36
N ILE A 85 7.54 -1.25 -2.44
CA ILE A 85 8.59 -0.67 -1.60
C ILE A 85 8.65 0.85 -1.80
N LYS A 86 8.69 1.33 -3.05
CA LYS A 86 8.70 2.77 -3.37
C LYS A 86 7.47 3.50 -2.83
N LEU A 87 6.27 2.95 -2.99
CA LEU A 87 5.05 3.52 -2.41
C LEU A 87 5.10 3.56 -0.88
N SER A 88 5.70 2.56 -0.23
CA SER A 88 5.80 2.54 1.22
C SER A 88 6.73 3.63 1.76
N MET A 89 7.77 4.01 1.02
CA MET A 89 8.70 5.08 1.38
C MET A 89 8.10 6.48 1.21
N LEU A 90 7.11 6.63 0.33
CA LEU A 90 6.33 7.86 0.15
C LEU A 90 5.33 8.11 1.29
N LYS A 91 5.15 7.15 2.20
CA LYS A 91 4.43 7.42 3.45
C LYS A 91 5.32 8.34 4.28
N CYS A 92 5.13 9.63 4.07
CA CYS A 92 5.54 10.62 5.06
C CYS A 92 4.97 10.11 6.38
N PRO A 93 5.79 9.87 7.42
CA PRO A 93 5.23 9.84 8.75
C PRO A 93 4.38 11.10 8.81
N LEU A 94 3.11 10.98 9.16
CA LEU A 94 2.41 12.13 9.71
C LEU A 94 3.29 12.49 10.91
N LEU A 95 4.27 13.36 10.68
CA LEU A 95 4.86 14.21 11.69
C LEU A 95 3.61 14.89 12.19
N ARG A 96 3.03 14.32 13.25
CA ARG A 96 2.14 15.04 14.13
C ARG A 96 2.86 16.35 14.30
N CYS A 97 2.28 17.41 13.74
CA CYS A 97 2.75 18.74 14.04
C CYS A 97 2.70 18.76 15.57
N LEU A 98 3.86 18.62 16.19
CA LEU A 98 4.01 18.76 17.63
C LEU A 98 3.87 20.25 17.81
N GLU A 99 2.63 20.72 17.75
CA GLU A 99 2.23 22.05 18.18
C GLU A 99 2.36 22.04 19.70
N ILE A 100 3.60 22.01 20.18
CA ILE A 100 3.93 22.43 21.52
C ILE A 100 3.89 23.95 21.44
N VAL A 101 2.68 24.52 21.46
CA VAL A 101 2.48 25.96 21.60
C VAL A 101 2.83 26.29 23.05
N THR A 102 4.11 26.53 23.31
CA THR A 102 4.53 27.22 24.53
C THR A 102 4.16 28.69 24.38
N GLN A 103 3.54 29.31 25.38
CA GLN A 103 3.35 30.76 25.39
C GLN A 103 4.72 31.44 25.34
N THR A 104 5.01 32.11 24.23
CA THR A 104 6.23 32.88 24.00
C THR A 104 5.88 34.36 23.85
N LYS A 105 6.85 35.23 24.16
CA LYS A 105 6.72 36.68 23.98
C LYS A 105 6.85 37.04 22.49
N VAL A 106 6.30 38.20 22.12
CA VAL A 106 6.47 38.75 20.77
C VAL A 106 7.96 38.86 20.45
N PHE A 107 8.35 38.37 19.27
CA PHE A 107 9.73 38.26 18.77
C PHE A 107 10.66 37.31 19.54
N GLU A 108 10.15 36.48 20.46
CA GLU A 108 10.97 35.46 21.13
C GLU A 108 11.38 34.34 20.18
N VAL A 109 10.49 33.98 19.26
CA VAL A 109 10.77 33.05 18.17
C VAL A 109 10.48 33.74 16.84
N THR A 110 11.52 33.96 16.04
CA THR A 110 11.41 34.60 14.72
C THR A 110 11.78 33.65 13.60
N GLY A 111 10.96 33.58 12.56
CA GLY A 111 11.28 32.94 11.30
C GLY A 111 11.97 33.91 10.35
N LEU A 112 12.95 33.40 9.61
CA LEU A 112 13.64 34.11 8.54
C LEU A 112 13.45 33.29 7.26
N ASP A 113 12.88 33.89 6.23
CA ASP A 113 12.71 33.25 4.93
C ASP A 113 13.21 34.16 3.79
N TYR A 114 13.58 33.56 2.68
CA TYR A 114 14.07 34.28 1.50
C TYR A 114 13.25 33.89 0.28
N ALA A 115 12.66 34.89 -0.39
CA ALA A 115 12.02 34.70 -1.69
C ALA A 115 12.88 35.34 -2.79
N GLY A 116 13.21 34.58 -3.84
CA GLY A 116 13.96 35.11 -4.98
C GLY A 116 14.69 34.06 -5.82
N PRO A 117 15.48 34.51 -6.83
CA PRO A 117 15.76 35.90 -7.17
C PRO A 117 14.70 36.54 -8.09
N LEU A 118 14.35 37.79 -7.79
CA LEU A 118 13.63 38.68 -8.70
C LEU A 118 14.61 39.36 -9.65
N ASN A 119 14.32 39.33 -10.94
CA ASN A 119 15.12 40.02 -11.95
C ASN A 119 14.65 41.49 -12.05
N LEU A 120 15.54 42.42 -11.72
CA LEU A 120 15.29 43.85 -11.86
C LEU A 120 15.51 44.29 -13.32
N LYS A 121 14.90 45.41 -13.71
CA LYS A 121 15.11 46.02 -15.04
C LYS A 121 16.57 46.37 -15.31
N SER A 122 17.36 46.59 -14.25
CA SER A 122 18.81 46.80 -14.30
C SER A 122 19.63 45.53 -14.57
N LYS A 123 18.98 44.38 -14.82
CA LYS A 123 19.59 43.04 -14.91
C LYS A 123 20.26 42.55 -13.61
N ALA A 124 20.03 43.26 -12.50
CA ALA A 124 20.45 42.83 -11.17
C ALA A 124 19.44 41.83 -10.57
N LYS A 125 19.92 40.96 -9.67
CA LYS A 125 19.07 40.04 -8.90
C LYS A 125 18.76 40.65 -7.53
N ALA A 126 17.49 40.58 -7.13
CA ALA A 126 17.04 40.97 -5.80
C ALA A 126 16.41 39.77 -5.08
N TRP A 127 16.57 39.71 -3.76
CA TRP A 127 15.91 38.75 -2.89
C TRP A 127 15.08 39.52 -1.87
N ILE A 128 13.92 38.97 -1.53
CA ILE A 128 13.08 39.46 -0.45
C ILE A 128 13.43 38.65 0.78
N VAL A 129 13.77 39.34 1.87
CA VAL A 129 13.94 38.71 3.19
C VAL A 129 12.65 38.93 3.98
N LEU A 130 12.01 37.83 4.36
CA LEU A 130 10.81 37.82 5.19
C LEU A 130 11.21 37.52 6.62
N PHE A 131 10.83 38.42 7.53
CA PHE A 131 10.93 38.21 8.97
C PHE A 131 9.53 37.96 9.50
N THR A 132 9.31 36.82 10.13
CA THR A 132 8.04 36.47 10.77
C THR A 132 8.24 36.25 12.26
N CYS A 133 7.24 36.60 13.05
CA CYS A 133 7.18 36.23 14.47
C CYS A 133 6.33 34.96 14.58
N ALA A 134 6.81 33.95 15.29
CA ALA A 134 6.15 32.64 15.40
C ALA A 134 5.18 32.54 16.60
N VAL A 135 4.61 33.68 17.01
CA VAL A 135 3.57 33.78 18.05
C VAL A 135 2.19 33.60 17.42
#